data_AF-A0A1Q3L839-F1
#
_entry.id   AF-A0A1Q3L839-F1
#
_cell.length_a   1.000
_cell.length_b   1.000
_cell.length_c   1.000
_cell.angle_alpha   90.00
_cell.angle_beta   90.00
_cell.angle_gamma   90.00
#
_symmetry.space_group_name_H-M   'P 1'
#
loop_
_entity.id
_entity.type
_entity.pdbx_description
1 polymer ?
#
loop_
_entity_poly.entity_id
_entity_poly.type
_entity_poly.pdbx_seq_one_letter_code
_entity_poly.pdbx_strand_id
1 'polypeptide(L)'
;MARDIDRKLRLTAAVLGMAARKDLAAAFRRINPKTAFDIGRADKWLQGRAQPREHQVYEDWSKVLGLDRPGQWIADCDIEAFIDEISAHHGRDREELQRALETSGVRKNGQGPALGLAGTFVSYSHAWSPYFRGRLIRGELSVFAASSPSRLPATYSENLPTGRMELAGTIAIGKRGMHLAVDDGTSGMPTMSFCLFPASPPVSVLAGLMIGTTIIGPDAQPSVTRIVMVRVPPSAAPRLRAVDAYLPAQGSVAEDLATLGLHVDDATGTDRGITDFLSGGGGAFDQVAVPAYRALADLFDRSWLARTP
;
A
#
# COMPACT_ATOMS: atom_id res chain seq x y z
N MET A 1 19.54 -15.58 -26.81
CA MET A 1 19.67 -15.08 -25.42
C MET A 1 18.27 -14.73 -24.96
N ALA A 2 17.87 -15.13 -23.75
CA ALA A 2 16.50 -14.97 -23.29
C ALA A 2 16.10 -13.48 -23.26
N ARG A 3 15.01 -13.12 -23.93
CA ARG A 3 14.57 -11.71 -24.09
C ARG A 3 13.19 -11.46 -23.51
N ASP A 4 12.97 -10.24 -23.02
CA ASP A 4 11.70 -9.77 -22.46
C ASP A 4 11.10 -10.63 -21.34
N ILE A 5 11.94 -11.40 -20.64
CA ILE A 5 11.50 -12.42 -19.66
C ILE A 5 10.62 -11.85 -18.55
N ASP A 6 10.97 -10.68 -18.04
CA ASP A 6 10.19 -10.05 -16.98
C ASP A 6 8.79 -9.62 -17.47
N ARG A 7 8.68 -9.11 -18.71
CA ARG A 7 7.41 -8.70 -19.33
C ARG A 7 6.53 -9.92 -19.59
N LYS A 8 7.11 -10.96 -20.18
CA LYS A 8 6.41 -12.23 -20.41
C LYS A 8 5.92 -12.85 -19.10
N LEU A 9 6.71 -12.82 -18.02
CA LEU A 9 6.29 -13.33 -16.72
C LEU A 9 5.14 -12.51 -16.10
N ARG A 10 5.16 -11.17 -16.25
CA ARG A 10 4.06 -10.32 -15.81
C ARG A 10 2.78 -10.61 -16.58
N LEU A 11 2.88 -10.78 -17.91
CA LEU A 11 1.75 -11.18 -18.72
C LEU A 11 1.21 -12.55 -18.31
N THR A 12 2.09 -13.51 -18.04
CA THR A 12 1.73 -14.83 -17.52
C THR A 12 0.94 -14.72 -16.22
N ALA A 13 1.41 -13.89 -15.28
CA ALA A 13 0.71 -13.66 -14.02
C ALA A 13 -0.68 -13.05 -14.24
N ALA A 14 -0.81 -12.10 -15.18
CA ALA A 14 -2.09 -11.47 -15.53
C ALA A 14 -3.07 -12.48 -16.16
N VAL A 15 -2.61 -13.28 -17.13
CA VAL A 15 -3.42 -14.31 -17.81
C VAL A 15 -3.97 -15.34 -16.83
N LEU A 16 -3.15 -15.73 -15.85
CA LEU A 16 -3.53 -16.71 -14.83
C LEU A 16 -4.32 -16.09 -13.66
N GLY A 17 -4.59 -14.78 -13.67
CA GLY A 17 -5.27 -14.08 -12.56
C GLY A 17 -4.47 -14.08 -11.26
N MET A 18 -3.15 -14.21 -11.33
CA MET A 18 -2.27 -14.37 -10.17
C MET A 18 -1.63 -13.04 -9.80
N ALA A 19 -2.17 -12.38 -8.76
CA ALA A 19 -1.65 -11.10 -8.28
C ALA A 19 -0.37 -11.24 -7.44
N ALA A 20 -0.11 -12.41 -6.84
CA ALA A 20 1.03 -12.61 -5.95
C ALA A 20 2.09 -13.56 -6.52
N ARG A 21 3.37 -13.18 -6.35
CA ARG A 21 4.54 -14.02 -6.68
C ARG A 21 4.51 -15.43 -6.07
N LYS A 22 3.83 -15.60 -4.93
CA LYS A 22 3.64 -16.90 -4.28
C LYS A 22 2.75 -17.82 -5.12
N ASP A 23 1.71 -17.26 -5.74
CA ASP A 23 0.74 -18.01 -6.53
C ASP A 23 1.36 -18.44 -7.86
N LEU A 24 2.17 -17.57 -8.47
CA LEU A 24 2.93 -17.90 -9.66
C LEU A 24 3.96 -19.02 -9.38
N ALA A 25 4.73 -18.92 -8.29
CA ALA A 25 5.65 -19.99 -7.90
C ALA A 25 4.92 -21.31 -7.57
N ALA A 26 3.72 -21.23 -6.99
CA ALA A 26 2.89 -22.41 -6.76
C ALA A 26 2.36 -23.02 -8.07
N ALA A 27 2.09 -22.22 -9.10
CA ALA A 27 1.70 -22.71 -10.43
C ALA A 27 2.81 -23.51 -11.09
N PHE A 28 4.04 -22.99 -11.10
CA PHE A 28 5.21 -23.70 -11.61
C PHE A 28 5.47 -25.01 -10.85
N ARG A 29 5.34 -24.99 -9.51
CA ARG A 29 5.50 -26.21 -8.69
C ARG A 29 4.43 -27.27 -8.93
N ARG A 30 3.21 -26.87 -9.31
CA ARG A 30 2.15 -27.82 -9.69
C ARG A 30 2.51 -28.60 -10.95
N ILE A 31 3.19 -27.96 -11.91
CA ILE A 31 3.69 -28.62 -13.12
C ILE A 31 4.94 -29.46 -12.81
N ASN A 32 5.89 -28.90 -12.07
CA ASN A 32 7.13 -29.55 -11.73
C ASN A 32 7.53 -29.23 -10.27
N PRO A 33 7.34 -30.17 -9.33
CA PRO A 33 7.70 -29.96 -7.93
C PRO A 33 9.19 -29.66 -7.70
N LYS A 34 10.06 -30.03 -8.64
CA LYS A 34 11.51 -29.78 -8.62
C LYS A 34 11.92 -28.54 -9.41
N THR A 35 10.98 -27.72 -9.85
CA THR A 35 11.27 -26.51 -10.62
C THR A 35 12.17 -25.56 -9.84
N ALA A 36 13.11 -24.93 -10.56
CA ALA A 36 13.94 -23.85 -10.06
C ALA A 36 13.17 -22.53 -9.88
N PHE A 37 11.89 -22.48 -10.23
CA PHE A 37 11.02 -21.33 -10.04
C PHE A 37 10.51 -21.25 -8.58
N ASP A 38 11.35 -20.75 -7.68
CA ASP A 38 10.98 -20.46 -6.29
C ASP A 38 10.58 -18.99 -6.08
N ILE A 39 9.98 -18.68 -4.92
CA ILE A 39 9.48 -17.34 -4.58
C ILE A 39 10.59 -16.28 -4.62
N GLY A 40 11.82 -16.61 -4.19
CA GLY A 40 12.95 -15.69 -4.14
C GLY A 40 13.53 -15.39 -5.51
N ARG A 41 13.56 -16.37 -6.41
CA ARG A 41 13.98 -16.22 -7.81
C ARG A 41 12.90 -15.53 -8.65
N ALA A 42 11.63 -15.89 -8.46
CA ALA A 42 10.48 -15.27 -9.10
C ALA A 42 10.48 -13.74 -8.90
N ASP A 43 10.79 -13.27 -7.69
CA ASP A 43 10.88 -11.84 -7.37
C ASP A 43 11.93 -11.13 -8.23
N LYS A 44 13.12 -11.74 -8.40
CA LYS A 44 14.20 -11.18 -9.19
C LYS A 44 13.89 -11.19 -10.69
N TRP A 45 13.23 -12.25 -11.18
CA TRP A 45 12.88 -12.41 -12.59
C TRP A 45 11.74 -11.48 -13.03
N LEU A 46 10.68 -11.35 -12.22
CA LEU A 46 9.59 -10.39 -12.46
C LEU A 46 10.06 -8.92 -12.45
N GLN A 47 11.13 -8.62 -11.72
CA GLN A 47 11.76 -7.29 -11.67
C GLN A 47 12.79 -7.08 -12.80
N GLY A 48 13.08 -8.09 -13.62
CA GLY A 48 14.12 -8.02 -14.65
C GLY A 48 15.55 -7.90 -14.11
N ARG A 49 15.76 -8.14 -12.81
CA ARG A 49 17.10 -8.09 -12.16
C ARG A 49 17.95 -9.33 -12.45
N ALA A 50 17.31 -10.40 -12.87
CA ALA A 50 17.95 -11.64 -13.28
C ALA A 50 17.06 -12.34 -14.32
N GLN A 51 17.60 -13.36 -14.97
CA GLN A 51 16.87 -14.25 -15.87
C GLN A 51 17.07 -15.71 -15.44
N PRO A 52 16.11 -16.61 -15.72
CA PRO A 52 16.30 -18.04 -15.55
C PRO A 52 17.48 -18.52 -16.40
N ARG A 53 18.44 -19.19 -15.74
CA ARG A 53 19.59 -19.82 -16.40
C ARG A 53 19.31 -21.26 -16.81
N GLU A 54 18.40 -21.90 -16.09
CA GLU A 54 18.05 -23.31 -16.27
C GLU A 54 16.98 -23.42 -17.35
N HIS A 55 17.29 -24.14 -18.43
CA HIS A 55 16.38 -24.32 -19.56
C HIS A 55 15.03 -24.92 -19.14
N GLN A 56 15.05 -25.82 -18.14
CA GLN A 56 13.87 -26.45 -17.57
C GLN A 56 12.80 -25.45 -17.09
N VAL A 57 13.19 -24.25 -16.65
CA VAL A 57 12.22 -23.23 -16.20
C VAL A 57 11.31 -22.79 -17.36
N TYR A 58 11.84 -22.67 -18.57
CA TYR A 58 11.05 -22.29 -19.74
C TYR A 58 10.15 -23.43 -20.22
N GLU A 59 10.60 -24.67 -20.09
CA GLU A 59 9.78 -25.86 -20.37
C GLU A 59 8.61 -25.98 -19.39
N ASP A 60 8.87 -25.76 -18.10
CA ASP A 60 7.82 -25.70 -17.08
C ASP A 60 6.86 -24.54 -17.36
N TRP A 61 7.37 -23.40 -17.82
CA TRP A 61 6.57 -22.21 -18.13
C TRP A 61 5.59 -22.47 -19.28
N SER A 62 6.04 -23.11 -20.36
CA SER A 62 5.14 -23.45 -21.47
C SER A 62 3.96 -24.29 -20.99
N LYS A 63 4.23 -25.29 -20.14
CA LYS A 63 3.19 -26.14 -19.54
C LYS A 63 2.28 -25.39 -18.56
N VAL A 64 2.81 -24.41 -17.82
CA VAL A 64 2.00 -23.54 -16.94
C VAL A 64 0.96 -22.76 -17.74
N LEU A 65 1.32 -22.28 -18.93
CA LEU A 65 0.41 -21.59 -19.85
C LEU A 65 -0.39 -22.58 -20.72
N GLY A 66 0.01 -23.85 -20.76
CA GLY A 66 -0.60 -24.86 -21.62
C GLY A 66 -0.34 -24.64 -23.10
N LEU A 67 0.74 -23.96 -23.48
CA LEU A 67 1.03 -23.65 -24.89
C LEU A 67 1.56 -24.88 -25.64
N ASP A 68 1.24 -24.97 -26.93
CA ASP A 68 1.82 -25.95 -27.86
C ASP A 68 3.22 -25.55 -28.38
N ARG A 69 3.92 -24.67 -27.65
CA ARG A 69 5.26 -24.17 -27.99
C ARG A 69 6.31 -24.73 -27.04
N PRO A 70 7.54 -25.02 -27.51
CA PRO A 70 8.61 -25.44 -26.61
C PRO A 70 9.06 -24.29 -25.70
N GLY A 71 9.64 -24.60 -24.55
CA GLY A 71 10.19 -23.59 -23.63
C GLY A 71 11.25 -22.70 -24.29
N GLN A 72 12.04 -23.26 -25.23
CA GLN A 72 12.99 -22.47 -26.02
C GLN A 72 12.33 -21.31 -26.78
N TRP A 73 11.12 -21.52 -27.30
CA TRP A 73 10.37 -20.46 -27.99
C TRP A 73 10.02 -19.32 -27.02
N ILE A 74 9.59 -19.64 -25.79
CA ILE A 74 9.32 -18.62 -24.75
C ILE A 74 10.57 -17.82 -24.42
N ALA A 75 11.75 -18.45 -24.38
CA ALA A 75 13.00 -17.75 -24.13
C ALA A 75 13.34 -16.77 -25.28
N ASP A 76 13.14 -17.20 -26.53
CA ASP A 76 13.66 -16.51 -27.71
C ASP A 76 12.69 -15.57 -28.42
N CYS A 77 11.37 -15.74 -28.30
CA CYS A 77 10.39 -14.86 -28.95
C CYS A 77 10.50 -13.43 -28.41
N ASP A 78 9.99 -12.43 -29.10
CA ASP A 78 9.80 -11.11 -28.48
C ASP A 78 8.47 -11.08 -27.70
N ILE A 79 8.17 -9.93 -27.10
CA ILE A 79 6.92 -9.75 -26.37
C ILE A 79 5.69 -9.74 -27.29
N GLU A 80 5.80 -9.25 -28.52
CA GLU A 80 4.65 -9.11 -29.43
C GLU A 80 4.20 -10.49 -29.92
N ALA A 81 5.14 -11.33 -30.34
CA ALA A 81 4.88 -12.73 -30.69
C ALA A 81 4.35 -13.54 -29.50
N PHE A 82 4.78 -13.19 -28.28
CA PHE A 82 4.27 -13.83 -27.07
C PHE A 82 2.82 -13.44 -26.77
N ILE A 83 2.45 -12.18 -26.99
CA ILE A 83 1.06 -11.71 -26.88
C ILE A 83 0.19 -12.38 -27.92
N ASP A 84 0.65 -12.48 -29.17
CA ASP A 84 -0.10 -13.13 -30.25
C ASP A 84 -0.40 -14.59 -29.94
N GLU A 85 0.60 -15.34 -29.44
CA GLU A 85 0.40 -16.74 -29.08
C GLU A 85 -0.57 -16.89 -27.89
N ILE A 86 -0.47 -16.05 -26.87
CA ILE A 86 -1.40 -16.07 -25.73
C ILE A 86 -2.82 -15.69 -26.16
N SER A 87 -2.96 -14.68 -27.02
CA SER A 87 -4.23 -14.23 -27.56
C SER A 87 -4.91 -15.36 -28.34
N ALA A 88 -4.17 -15.99 -29.25
CA ALA A 88 -4.66 -17.11 -30.05
C ALA A 88 -5.02 -18.34 -29.19
N HIS A 89 -4.16 -18.69 -28.22
CA HIS A 89 -4.33 -19.91 -27.43
C HIS A 89 -5.41 -19.79 -26.35
N HIS A 90 -5.53 -18.62 -25.71
CA HIS A 90 -6.47 -18.40 -24.61
C HIS A 90 -7.73 -17.62 -25.01
N GLY A 91 -7.88 -17.25 -26.29
CA GLY A 91 -9.02 -16.46 -26.78
C GLY A 91 -9.13 -15.08 -26.13
N ARG A 92 -7.98 -14.49 -25.76
CA ARG A 92 -7.90 -13.19 -25.08
C ARG A 92 -7.69 -12.08 -26.10
N ASP A 93 -8.34 -10.93 -25.89
CA ASP A 93 -8.15 -9.78 -26.75
C ASP A 93 -6.71 -9.23 -26.63
N ARG A 94 -6.11 -8.91 -27.78
CA ARG A 94 -4.72 -8.44 -27.87
C ARG A 94 -4.55 -7.08 -27.18
N GLU A 95 -5.53 -6.19 -27.33
CA GLU A 95 -5.47 -4.86 -26.69
C GLU A 95 -5.63 -4.96 -25.17
N GLU A 96 -6.45 -5.90 -24.68
CA GLU A 96 -6.53 -6.23 -23.24
C GLU A 96 -5.19 -6.75 -22.68
N LEU A 97 -4.50 -7.63 -23.40
CA LEU A 97 -3.20 -8.17 -22.99
C LEU A 97 -2.10 -7.09 -22.99
N GLN A 98 -2.12 -6.20 -23.99
CA GLN A 98 -1.23 -5.04 -24.04
C GLN A 98 -1.50 -4.07 -22.89
N ARG A 99 -2.77 -3.74 -22.61
CA ARG A 99 -3.15 -2.91 -21.44
C ARG A 99 -2.74 -3.55 -20.12
N ALA A 100 -2.89 -4.87 -19.97
CA ALA A 100 -2.44 -5.59 -18.78
C ALA A 100 -0.91 -5.50 -18.60
N LEU A 101 -0.16 -5.56 -19.71
CA LEU A 101 1.29 -5.35 -19.73
C LEU A 101 1.69 -3.92 -19.43
N GLU A 102 0.95 -2.92 -19.89
CA GLU A 102 1.22 -1.50 -19.62
C GLU A 102 0.89 -1.16 -18.17
N THR A 103 -0.24 -1.64 -17.65
CA THR A 103 -0.63 -1.49 -16.24
C THR A 103 0.39 -2.20 -15.33
N SER A 104 0.95 -3.32 -15.79
CA SER A 104 2.07 -4.02 -15.13
C SER A 104 3.44 -3.40 -15.43
N GLY A 105 3.54 -2.58 -16.48
CA GLY A 105 4.75 -2.02 -17.10
C GLY A 105 5.09 -0.61 -16.62
N VAL A 106 4.10 0.12 -16.10
CA VAL A 106 4.27 1.31 -15.23
C VAL A 106 5.11 0.96 -13.98
N ARG A 107 5.38 -0.33 -13.73
CA ARG A 107 6.39 -0.83 -12.78
C ARG A 107 7.75 -1.15 -13.44
N LYS A 108 8.30 -0.32 -14.31
CA LYS A 108 9.72 -0.37 -14.72
C LYS A 108 10.38 1.00 -14.57
N ASN A 109 11.55 0.99 -13.94
CA ASN A 109 12.39 2.09 -13.45
C ASN A 109 11.90 2.83 -12.19
N GLY A 110 12.57 2.56 -11.06
CA GLY A 110 12.83 3.57 -10.02
C GLY A 110 11.66 4.09 -9.16
N GLN A 111 10.40 3.79 -9.48
CA GLN A 111 9.29 4.19 -8.63
C GLN A 111 9.12 3.20 -7.47
N GLY A 112 9.94 3.37 -6.44
CA GLY A 112 9.66 2.76 -5.14
C GLY A 112 8.28 3.22 -4.62
N PRO A 113 7.74 2.58 -3.56
CA PRO A 113 6.56 3.07 -2.84
C PRO A 113 6.64 4.58 -2.53
N ALA A 114 7.86 5.13 -2.47
CA ALA A 114 8.15 6.54 -2.28
C ALA A 114 7.49 7.52 -3.27
N LEU A 115 7.43 7.23 -4.57
CA LEU A 115 6.88 8.20 -5.54
C LEU A 115 5.34 8.31 -5.46
N GLY A 116 4.67 7.22 -5.04
CA GLY A 116 3.24 7.22 -4.75
C GLY A 116 2.87 7.60 -3.32
N LEU A 117 3.85 7.79 -2.41
CA LEU A 117 3.58 8.14 -1.01
C LEU A 117 3.51 9.66 -0.79
N ALA A 118 4.22 10.46 -1.59
CA ALA A 118 4.17 11.91 -1.51
C ALA A 118 2.72 12.45 -1.58
N GLY A 119 2.40 13.45 -0.76
CA GLY A 119 1.07 14.05 -0.66
C GLY A 119 0.54 14.09 0.78
N THR A 120 -0.73 14.45 0.92
CA THR A 120 -1.39 14.69 2.20
C THR A 120 -2.33 13.54 2.55
N PHE A 121 -2.28 13.13 3.81
CA PHE A 121 -3.21 12.18 4.41
C PHE A 121 -3.87 12.82 5.62
N VAL A 122 -5.18 12.64 5.74
CA VAL A 122 -5.87 12.82 7.01
C VAL A 122 -5.75 11.53 7.80
N SER A 123 -5.45 11.63 9.08
CA SER A 123 -5.29 10.49 9.98
C SER A 123 -6.36 10.47 11.04
N TYR A 124 -6.78 9.28 11.46
CA TYR A 124 -7.75 9.04 12.52
C TYR A 124 -7.19 7.99 13.47
N SER A 125 -7.27 8.27 14.76
CA SER A 125 -6.93 7.35 15.83
C SER A 125 -7.74 7.63 17.09
N HIS A 126 -7.69 6.76 18.09
CA HIS A 126 -8.32 7.07 19.38
C HIS A 126 -7.53 8.13 20.14
N ALA A 127 -8.25 9.09 20.72
CA ALA A 127 -7.65 10.11 21.57
C ALA A 127 -6.97 9.49 22.80
N TRP A 128 -5.69 9.81 23.01
CA TRP A 128 -4.94 9.38 24.20
C TRP A 128 -5.28 10.20 25.44
N SER A 129 -5.72 11.44 25.24
CA SER A 129 -6.06 12.34 26.34
C SER A 129 -7.21 11.77 27.18
N PRO A 130 -7.07 11.71 28.52
CA PRO A 130 -8.14 11.27 29.40
C PRO A 130 -9.39 12.17 29.31
N TYR A 131 -9.24 13.43 28.91
CA TYR A 131 -10.35 14.39 28.78
C TYR A 131 -11.22 14.15 27.54
N PHE A 132 -10.69 13.42 26.55
CA PHE A 132 -11.36 13.14 25.27
C PHE A 132 -11.58 11.64 25.06
N ARG A 133 -11.65 10.86 26.14
CA ARG A 133 -11.87 9.40 26.09
C ARG A 133 -13.07 9.03 25.23
N GLY A 134 -12.89 7.97 24.43
CA GLY A 134 -13.90 7.46 23.51
C GLY A 134 -14.06 8.27 22.23
N ARG A 135 -13.37 9.41 22.08
CA ARG A 135 -13.39 10.19 20.84
C ARG A 135 -12.25 9.78 19.91
N LEU A 136 -12.46 10.05 18.62
CA LEU A 136 -11.39 10.03 17.64
C LEU A 136 -10.67 11.37 17.62
N ILE A 137 -9.36 11.31 17.39
CA ILE A 137 -8.53 12.46 17.07
C ILE A 137 -8.07 12.37 15.62
N ARG A 138 -8.12 13.53 14.96
CA ARG A 138 -7.69 13.76 13.60
C ARG A 138 -6.34 14.45 13.56
N GLY A 139 -5.44 13.93 12.74
CA GLY A 139 -4.17 14.55 12.41
C GLY A 139 -3.97 14.69 10.90
N GLU A 140 -2.99 15.48 10.49
CA GLU A 140 -2.52 15.59 9.11
C GLU A 140 -1.12 14.97 9.01
N LEU A 141 -0.93 14.01 8.11
CA LEU A 141 0.39 13.57 7.67
C LEU A 141 0.66 14.13 6.27
N SER A 142 1.65 15.00 6.17
CA SER A 142 2.16 15.52 4.89
C SER A 142 3.48 14.85 4.55
N VAL A 143 3.54 14.13 3.44
CA VAL A 143 4.72 13.40 2.95
C VAL A 143 5.31 14.13 1.76
N PHE A 144 6.59 14.45 1.81
CA PHE A 144 7.26 15.21 0.78
C PHE A 144 8.03 14.29 -0.17
N ALA A 145 8.04 14.64 -1.44
CA ALA A 145 8.93 13.99 -2.40
C ALA A 145 10.39 14.21 -1.98
N ALA A 146 11.22 13.17 -2.13
CA ALA A 146 12.65 13.26 -1.86
C ALA A 146 13.44 12.53 -2.93
N SER A 147 14.73 12.87 -3.00
CA SER A 147 15.70 12.20 -3.85
C SER A 147 15.97 10.75 -3.44
N SER A 148 15.69 10.39 -2.17
CA SER A 148 15.83 9.03 -1.66
C SER A 148 14.52 8.24 -1.79
N PRO A 149 14.51 7.09 -2.52
CA PRO A 149 13.31 6.28 -2.69
C PRO A 149 12.94 5.43 -1.47
N SER A 150 13.76 5.42 -0.42
CA SER A 150 13.55 4.62 0.81
C SER A 150 13.37 5.47 2.06
N ARG A 151 13.53 6.79 1.95
CA ARG A 151 13.41 7.75 3.05
C ARG A 151 12.71 9.00 2.56
N LEU A 152 11.52 9.26 3.09
CA LEU A 152 10.73 10.42 2.72
C LEU A 152 10.55 11.35 3.92
N PRO A 153 10.93 12.64 3.81
CA PRO A 153 10.57 13.63 4.81
C PRO A 153 9.05 13.67 4.98
N ALA A 154 8.60 13.82 6.22
CA ALA A 154 7.19 13.97 6.51
C ALA A 154 6.98 14.87 7.73
N THR A 155 5.81 15.50 7.77
CA THR A 155 5.34 16.28 8.91
C THR A 155 4.02 15.70 9.38
N TYR A 156 3.90 15.45 10.67
CA TYR A 156 2.65 15.09 11.34
C TYR A 156 2.15 16.29 12.14
N SER A 157 0.87 16.65 12.03
CA SER A 157 0.32 17.76 12.81
C SER A 157 -1.09 17.49 13.32
N GLU A 158 -1.41 18.06 14.47
CA GLU A 158 -2.74 18.00 15.09
C GLU A 158 -3.13 19.40 15.57
N ASN A 159 -4.38 19.80 15.29
CA ASN A 159 -4.96 21.04 15.81
C ASN A 159 -5.57 20.81 17.19
N LEU A 160 -4.73 20.88 18.21
CA LEU A 160 -5.14 20.63 19.59
C LEU A 160 -5.80 21.87 20.22
N PRO A 161 -6.62 21.70 21.27
CA PRO A 161 -7.15 22.82 22.05
C PRO A 161 -6.09 23.77 22.63
N THR A 162 -4.85 23.28 22.79
CA THR A 162 -3.69 24.05 23.26
C THR A 162 -2.92 24.76 22.15
N GLY A 163 -3.36 24.63 20.90
CA GLY A 163 -2.67 25.12 19.72
C GLY A 163 -2.25 23.99 18.77
N ARG A 164 -1.73 24.37 17.61
CA ARG A 164 -1.29 23.41 16.59
C ARG A 164 0.03 22.78 16.99
N MET A 165 0.03 21.46 17.13
CA MET A 165 1.23 20.64 17.28
C MET A 165 1.73 20.27 15.88
N GLU A 166 3.02 20.46 15.62
CA GLU A 166 3.65 20.08 14.36
C GLU A 166 4.97 19.36 14.67
N LEU A 167 5.10 18.14 14.15
CA LEU A 167 6.23 17.25 14.40
C LEU A 167 6.83 16.83 13.06
N ALA A 168 8.15 16.89 12.94
CA ALA A 168 8.87 16.56 11.71
C ALA A 168 9.60 15.23 11.85
N GLY A 169 9.76 14.52 10.74
CA GLY A 169 10.45 13.24 10.74
C GLY A 169 10.73 12.70 9.34
N THR A 170 11.10 11.42 9.28
CA THR A 170 11.35 10.71 8.03
C THR A 170 10.67 9.34 8.04
N ILE A 171 9.90 9.06 7.00
CA ILE A 171 9.33 7.74 6.74
C ILE A 171 10.42 6.86 6.16
N ALA A 172 10.86 5.85 6.91
CA ALA A 172 11.71 4.77 6.45
C ALA A 172 10.86 3.66 5.79
N ILE A 173 11.11 3.40 4.52
CA ILE A 173 10.35 2.41 3.73
C ILE A 173 11.15 1.11 3.65
N GLY A 174 10.66 0.07 4.32
CA GLY A 174 11.24 -1.27 4.33
C GLY A 174 10.43 -2.28 3.51
N LYS A 175 10.97 -3.49 3.35
CA LYS A 175 10.27 -4.59 2.65
C LYS A 175 9.06 -5.14 3.43
N ARG A 176 9.04 -4.96 4.76
CA ARG A 176 8.07 -5.57 5.67
C ARG A 176 7.18 -4.55 6.39
N GLY A 177 7.41 -3.26 6.18
CA GLY A 177 6.65 -2.20 6.80
C GLY A 177 7.25 -0.84 6.49
N MET A 178 6.57 0.20 6.95
CA MET A 178 7.10 1.55 6.99
C MET A 178 7.15 2.02 8.44
N HIS A 179 8.20 2.77 8.76
CA HIS A 179 8.38 3.34 10.08
C HIS A 179 8.53 4.85 9.97
N LEU A 180 7.81 5.58 10.79
CA LEU A 180 7.96 7.02 10.93
C LEU A 180 8.21 7.32 12.40
N ALA A 181 9.23 8.12 12.68
CA ALA A 181 9.45 8.72 13.97
C ALA A 181 9.43 10.24 13.77
N VAL A 182 8.66 10.95 14.59
CA VAL A 182 8.51 12.41 14.52
C VAL A 182 8.77 13.04 15.88
N ASP A 183 9.39 14.22 15.87
CA ASP A 183 9.67 15.02 17.06
C ASP A 183 9.51 16.51 16.76
N ASP A 184 9.61 17.33 17.81
CA ASP A 184 9.50 18.79 17.75
C ASP A 184 10.84 19.50 17.45
N GLY A 185 11.91 18.72 17.18
CA GLY A 185 13.26 19.21 16.97
C GLY A 185 14.04 19.57 18.23
N THR A 186 13.45 19.44 19.43
CA THR A 186 14.05 19.96 20.67
C THR A 186 14.69 18.89 21.55
N SER A 187 14.06 17.71 21.65
CA SER A 187 14.45 16.70 22.64
C SER A 187 15.43 15.64 22.11
N GLY A 188 15.57 15.52 20.78
CA GLY A 188 16.32 14.45 20.13
C GLY A 188 15.68 13.05 20.28
N MET A 189 14.49 12.97 20.87
CA MET A 189 13.72 11.75 21.05
C MET A 189 12.36 11.87 20.33
N PRO A 190 11.88 10.80 19.67
CA PRO A 190 10.59 10.84 19.01
C PRO A 190 9.44 11.10 19.99
N THR A 191 8.67 12.16 19.74
CA THR A 191 7.39 12.42 20.44
C THR A 191 6.36 11.37 20.06
N MET A 192 6.34 10.97 18.78
CA MET A 192 5.47 9.91 18.26
C MET A 192 6.23 9.00 17.30
N SER A 193 5.85 7.72 17.30
CA SER A 193 6.36 6.71 16.38
C SER A 193 5.23 5.91 15.76
N PHE A 194 5.37 5.60 14.48
CA PHE A 194 4.38 4.89 13.68
C PHE A 194 5.00 3.62 13.09
N CYS A 195 4.28 2.51 13.21
CA CYS A 195 4.60 1.22 12.61
C CYS A 195 3.48 0.87 11.62
N LEU A 196 3.72 1.10 10.34
CA LEU A 196 2.72 1.01 9.29
C LEU A 196 2.93 -0.20 8.38
N PHE A 197 1.84 -0.68 7.77
CA PHE A 197 1.92 -1.66 6.70
C PHE A 197 2.73 -1.12 5.50
N PRO A 198 3.35 -1.99 4.70
CA PRO A 198 3.95 -1.56 3.43
C PRO A 198 2.90 -0.88 2.54
N ALA A 199 3.21 0.31 2.03
CA ALA A 199 2.36 0.97 1.05
C ALA A 199 2.28 0.17 -0.26
N SER A 200 1.06 -0.07 -0.74
CA SER A 200 0.78 -0.59 -2.08
C SER A 200 0.08 0.47 -2.93
N PRO A 201 0.47 0.67 -4.20
CA PRO A 201 -0.28 1.52 -5.12
C PRO A 201 -1.77 1.13 -5.14
N PRO A 202 -2.70 2.11 -5.17
CA PRO A 202 -2.49 3.55 -5.38
C PRO A 202 -2.05 4.35 -4.15
N VAL A 203 -1.85 3.71 -3.00
CA VAL A 203 -1.51 4.37 -1.73
C VAL A 203 -2.64 5.32 -1.28
N SER A 204 -3.89 4.86 -1.44
CA SER A 204 -5.09 5.58 -0.99
C SER A 204 -5.21 5.61 0.54
N VAL A 205 -4.64 4.62 1.24
CA VAL A 205 -4.67 4.50 2.69
C VAL A 205 -3.38 3.92 3.26
N LEU A 206 -2.93 4.47 4.37
CA LEU A 206 -1.90 3.90 5.26
C LEU A 206 -2.57 3.50 6.55
N ALA A 207 -2.08 2.44 7.19
CA ALA A 207 -2.59 2.06 8.49
C ALA A 207 -1.53 1.29 9.29
N GLY A 208 -1.74 1.21 10.59
CA GLY A 208 -0.85 0.48 11.49
C GLY A 208 -1.03 0.89 12.93
N LEU A 209 0.08 1.00 13.66
CA LEU A 209 0.12 1.41 15.06
C LEU A 209 0.79 2.77 15.20
N MET A 210 0.26 3.58 16.12
CA MET A 210 0.85 4.83 16.59
C MET A 210 1.18 4.67 18.07
N ILE A 211 2.40 5.06 18.45
CA ILE A 211 2.96 4.90 19.80
C ILE A 211 3.51 6.26 20.23
N GLY A 212 3.31 6.61 21.50
CA GLY A 212 3.84 7.85 22.06
C GLY A 212 3.46 8.00 23.52
N THR A 213 3.38 9.24 23.98
CA THR A 213 2.86 9.59 25.31
C THR A 213 1.70 10.56 25.19
N THR A 214 0.83 10.58 26.20
CA THR A 214 -0.30 11.51 26.25
C THR A 214 0.19 12.96 26.19
N ILE A 215 -0.23 13.71 25.17
CA ILE A 215 0.15 15.11 24.97
C ILE A 215 -0.70 16.05 25.83
N ILE A 216 -2.02 15.81 25.90
CA ILE A 216 -2.95 16.59 26.72
C ILE A 216 -3.44 15.71 27.86
N GLY A 217 -2.95 15.95 29.07
CA GLY A 217 -3.31 15.20 30.26
C GLY A 217 -2.51 15.66 31.47
N PRO A 218 -2.85 15.19 32.68
CA PRO A 218 -2.06 15.47 33.88
C PRO A 218 -0.68 14.79 33.82
N ASP A 219 -0.59 13.64 33.15
CA ASP A 219 0.63 12.82 33.05
C ASP A 219 0.90 12.43 31.60
N ALA A 220 2.19 12.34 31.24
CA ALA A 220 2.66 11.85 29.94
C ALA A 220 2.57 10.30 29.85
N GLN A 221 1.37 9.75 29.93
CA GLN A 221 1.16 8.29 29.97
C GLN A 221 1.56 7.62 28.65
N PRO A 222 2.41 6.58 28.67
CA PRO A 222 2.71 5.77 27.49
C PRO A 222 1.43 5.23 26.86
N SER A 223 1.28 5.42 25.55
CA SER A 223 0.06 5.13 24.82
C SER A 223 0.37 4.44 23.49
N VAL A 224 -0.51 3.51 23.11
CA VAL A 224 -0.51 2.88 21.78
C VAL A 224 -1.94 2.79 21.27
N THR A 225 -2.15 3.09 20.00
CA THR A 225 -3.43 2.94 19.31
C THR A 225 -3.19 2.45 17.89
N ARG A 226 -4.19 1.83 17.29
CA ARG A 226 -4.24 1.72 15.83
C ARG A 226 -4.50 3.09 15.21
N ILE A 227 -4.03 3.27 13.98
CA ILE A 227 -4.19 4.49 13.21
C ILE A 227 -4.50 4.15 11.75
N VAL A 228 -5.40 4.95 11.16
CA VAL A 228 -5.73 4.93 9.73
C VAL A 228 -5.41 6.30 9.16
N MET A 229 -4.78 6.35 7.98
CA MET A 229 -4.41 7.59 7.30
C MET A 229 -4.91 7.53 5.86
N VAL A 230 -5.93 8.30 5.53
CA VAL A 230 -6.58 8.31 4.22
C VAL A 230 -6.01 9.44 3.38
N ARG A 231 -5.61 9.14 2.15
CA ARG A 231 -5.10 10.12 1.20
C ARG A 231 -6.22 11.07 0.81
N VAL A 232 -5.93 12.38 0.87
CA VAL A 232 -6.88 13.44 0.53
C VAL A 232 -6.36 14.30 -0.61
N PRO A 233 -7.25 14.98 -1.37
CA PRO A 233 -6.81 15.92 -2.40
C PRO A 233 -6.02 17.09 -1.78
N PRO A 234 -5.10 17.73 -2.52
CA PRO A 234 -4.30 18.86 -2.01
C PRO A 234 -5.15 20.02 -1.46
N SER A 235 -6.38 20.19 -1.97
CA SER A 235 -7.34 21.21 -1.50
C SER A 235 -7.86 20.98 -0.08
N ALA A 236 -7.60 19.80 0.52
CA ALA A 236 -8.00 19.49 1.89
C ALA A 236 -7.09 20.14 2.95
N ALA A 237 -5.83 20.42 2.63
CA ALA A 237 -4.85 20.87 3.62
C ALA A 237 -5.24 22.19 4.35
N PRO A 238 -5.76 23.24 3.67
CA PRO A 238 -6.25 24.42 4.38
C PRO A 238 -7.44 24.13 5.31
N ARG A 239 -8.31 23.18 4.95
CA ARG A 239 -9.46 22.79 5.77
C ARG A 239 -9.02 22.04 7.02
N LEU A 240 -8.08 21.11 6.87
CA LEU A 240 -7.47 20.38 8.00
C LEU A 240 -6.87 21.33 9.03
N ARG A 241 -6.24 22.42 8.57
CA ARG A 241 -5.67 23.46 9.44
C ARG A 241 -6.70 24.36 10.13
N ALA A 242 -7.94 24.37 9.67
CA ALA A 242 -8.99 25.25 10.20
C ALA A 242 -9.94 24.54 11.18
N VAL A 243 -9.86 23.22 11.31
CA VAL A 243 -10.78 22.41 12.11
C VAL A 243 -10.08 21.80 13.32
N ASP A 244 -10.85 21.59 14.39
CA ASP A 244 -10.35 20.94 15.61
C ASP A 244 -9.97 19.48 15.34
N ALA A 245 -8.91 19.02 16.02
CA ALA A 245 -8.45 17.64 15.91
C ALA A 245 -9.46 16.65 16.50
N TYR A 246 -10.14 16.97 17.60
CA TYR A 246 -11.07 16.03 18.23
C TYR A 246 -12.41 15.99 17.50
N LEU A 247 -12.78 14.81 17.01
CA LEU A 247 -14.10 14.60 16.44
C LEU A 247 -15.17 14.60 17.56
N PRO A 248 -16.42 14.95 17.25
CA PRO A 248 -17.55 14.70 18.14
C PRO A 248 -17.61 13.22 18.55
N ALA A 249 -18.13 12.92 19.75
CA ALA A 249 -18.13 11.55 20.30
C ALA A 249 -18.88 10.50 19.44
N GLN A 250 -19.76 10.95 18.56
CA GLN A 250 -20.47 10.14 17.56
C GLN A 250 -20.26 10.70 16.15
N GLY A 251 -19.15 11.41 15.92
CA GLY A 251 -18.83 11.98 14.63
C GLY A 251 -18.57 10.89 13.60
N SER A 252 -19.15 11.05 12.41
CA SER A 252 -18.90 10.18 11.26
C SER A 252 -17.56 10.54 10.63
N VAL A 253 -16.70 9.54 10.43
CA VAL A 253 -15.45 9.70 9.70
C VAL A 253 -15.73 9.86 8.20
N ALA A 254 -16.75 9.19 7.68
CA ALA A 254 -17.21 9.35 6.31
C ALA A 254 -17.67 10.79 6.01
N GLU A 255 -18.46 11.39 6.89
CA GLU A 255 -18.86 12.80 6.75
C GLU A 255 -17.65 13.71 6.83
N ASP A 256 -16.74 13.47 7.77
CA ASP A 256 -15.51 14.26 7.89
C ASP A 256 -14.66 14.20 6.61
N LEU A 257 -14.45 13.01 6.06
CA LEU A 257 -13.78 12.79 4.78
C LEU A 257 -14.48 13.53 3.62
N ALA A 258 -15.81 13.54 3.59
CA ALA A 258 -16.58 14.29 2.60
C ALA A 258 -16.35 15.80 2.71
N THR A 259 -16.31 16.36 3.94
CA THR A 259 -15.97 17.79 4.14
C THR A 259 -14.55 18.14 3.66
N LEU A 260 -13.64 17.17 3.69
CA LEU A 260 -12.28 17.29 3.18
C LEU A 260 -12.18 17.09 1.65
N GLY A 261 -13.31 16.85 0.97
CA GLY A 261 -13.37 16.72 -0.49
C GLY A 261 -13.03 15.33 -1.01
N LEU A 262 -13.07 14.30 -0.15
CA LEU A 262 -13.07 12.91 -0.58
C LEU A 262 -14.48 12.50 -1.00
N HIS A 263 -14.60 11.76 -2.10
CA HIS A 263 -15.86 11.13 -2.46
C HIS A 263 -16.02 9.84 -1.63
N VAL A 264 -17.15 9.69 -0.95
CA VAL A 264 -17.44 8.52 -0.12
C VAL A 264 -18.75 7.91 -0.60
N ASP A 265 -18.65 6.77 -1.28
CA ASP A 265 -19.80 6.07 -1.89
C ASP A 265 -20.67 5.37 -0.84
N ASP A 266 -20.03 4.76 0.17
CA ASP A 266 -20.69 4.03 1.26
C ASP A 266 -20.23 4.60 2.61
N ALA A 267 -20.96 5.61 3.10
CA ALA A 267 -20.64 6.27 4.36
C ALA A 267 -20.72 5.32 5.56
N THR A 268 -21.77 4.50 5.62
CA THR A 268 -21.96 3.56 6.73
C THR A 268 -20.90 2.45 6.74
N GLY A 269 -20.58 1.89 5.57
CA GLY A 269 -19.50 0.91 5.44
C GLY A 269 -18.13 1.51 5.76
N THR A 270 -17.91 2.78 5.40
CA THR A 270 -16.67 3.50 5.74
C THR A 270 -16.52 3.71 7.24
N ASP A 271 -17.55 4.22 7.90
CA ASP A 271 -17.52 4.42 9.36
C ASP A 271 -17.33 3.11 10.11
N ARG A 272 -18.05 2.05 9.71
CA ARG A 272 -17.90 0.72 10.29
C ARG A 272 -16.48 0.19 10.05
N GLY A 273 -15.97 0.23 8.83
CA GLY A 273 -14.65 -0.31 8.50
C GLY A 273 -13.50 0.37 9.26
N ILE A 274 -13.56 1.70 9.38
CA ILE A 274 -12.57 2.46 10.15
C ILE A 274 -12.73 2.16 11.65
N THR A 275 -13.96 2.16 12.17
CA THR A 275 -14.21 1.87 13.60
C THR A 275 -13.74 0.47 13.99
N ASP A 276 -14.08 -0.54 13.18
CA ASP A 276 -13.68 -1.93 13.39
C ASP A 276 -12.15 -2.09 13.34
N PHE A 277 -11.49 -1.35 12.44
CA PHE A 277 -10.03 -1.35 12.40
C PHE A 277 -9.45 -0.71 13.65
N LEU A 278 -9.90 0.48 14.04
CA LEU A 278 -9.35 1.26 15.15
C LEU A 278 -9.59 0.63 16.53
N SER A 279 -10.71 -0.09 16.70
CA SER A 279 -11.11 -0.68 17.98
C SER A 279 -10.19 -1.80 18.48
N GLY A 280 -9.23 -2.26 17.67
CA GLY A 280 -8.27 -3.27 18.12
C GLY A 280 -8.82 -4.69 18.08
N GLY A 281 -8.00 -5.63 18.55
CA GLY A 281 -8.48 -6.93 19.02
C GLY A 281 -8.40 -6.95 20.55
N GLY A 282 -9.47 -7.33 21.25
CA GLY A 282 -9.52 -7.38 22.73
C GLY A 282 -8.66 -8.46 23.38
N GLY A 283 -7.62 -8.95 22.70
CA GLY A 283 -6.69 -9.98 23.19
C GLY A 283 -5.43 -9.40 23.83
N ALA A 284 -4.54 -10.29 24.29
CA ALA A 284 -3.29 -9.91 24.98
C ALA A 284 -2.25 -9.20 24.10
N PHE A 285 -2.40 -9.24 22.77
CA PHE A 285 -1.50 -8.59 21.81
C PHE A 285 -2.31 -7.97 20.68
N ASP A 286 -2.07 -6.70 20.39
CA ASP A 286 -2.70 -6.02 19.27
C ASP A 286 -1.92 -6.25 17.97
N GLN A 287 -2.25 -7.35 17.29
CA GLN A 287 -1.79 -7.62 15.93
C GLN A 287 -2.83 -7.20 14.92
N VAL A 288 -2.55 -6.17 14.13
CA VAL A 288 -3.42 -5.85 13.00
C VAL A 288 -3.35 -6.97 11.97
N ALA A 289 -4.49 -7.64 11.73
CA ALA A 289 -4.57 -8.71 10.76
C ALA A 289 -4.47 -8.15 9.33
N VAL A 290 -3.71 -8.82 8.46
CA VAL A 290 -3.57 -8.42 7.04
C VAL A 290 -4.93 -8.28 6.33
N PRO A 291 -5.93 -9.17 6.53
CA PRO A 291 -7.25 -8.98 5.94
C PRO A 291 -7.97 -7.70 6.36
N ALA A 292 -7.78 -7.25 7.61
CA ALA A 292 -8.38 -6.00 8.09
C ALA A 292 -7.77 -4.77 7.39
N TYR A 293 -6.43 -4.77 7.22
CA TYR A 293 -5.78 -3.73 6.43
C TYR A 293 -6.21 -3.75 4.96
N ARG A 294 -6.34 -4.95 4.36
CA ARG A 294 -6.80 -5.09 2.97
C ARG A 294 -8.23 -4.58 2.78
N ALA A 295 -9.12 -4.86 3.73
CA ALA A 295 -10.50 -4.37 3.68
C ALA A 295 -10.55 -2.83 3.67
N LEU A 296 -9.70 -2.16 4.47
CA LEU A 296 -9.55 -0.70 4.41
C LEU A 296 -8.99 -0.25 3.05
N ALA A 297 -7.96 -0.92 2.53
CA ALA A 297 -7.37 -0.57 1.23
C ALA A 297 -8.40 -0.68 0.10
N ASP A 298 -9.15 -1.78 0.05
CA ASP A 298 -10.18 -2.01 -0.97
C ASP A 298 -11.30 -0.96 -0.92
N LEU A 299 -11.64 -0.46 0.28
CA LEU A 299 -12.62 0.60 0.46
C LEU A 299 -12.17 1.91 -0.21
N PHE A 300 -10.93 2.34 0.03
CA PHE A 300 -10.42 3.62 -0.47
C PHE A 300 -9.83 3.55 -1.89
N ASP A 301 -9.33 2.40 -2.32
CA ASP A 301 -8.79 2.20 -3.67
C ASP A 301 -9.87 2.36 -4.73
N ARG A 302 -11.09 1.88 -4.48
CA ARG A 302 -12.23 2.04 -5.40
C ARG A 302 -12.55 3.51 -5.65
N SER A 303 -12.70 4.28 -4.58
CA SER A 303 -12.99 5.72 -4.67
C SER A 303 -11.81 6.51 -5.26
N TRP A 304 -10.57 6.04 -5.10
CA TRP A 304 -9.40 6.62 -5.76
C TRP A 304 -9.40 6.36 -7.28
N LEU A 305 -9.62 5.11 -7.69
CA LEU A 305 -9.60 4.70 -9.09
C LEU A 305 -10.73 5.34 -9.89
N ALA A 306 -11.92 5.49 -9.29
CA ALA A 306 -13.05 6.17 -9.92
C ALA A 306 -12.80 7.66 -10.24
N ARG A 307 -11.79 8.29 -9.61
CA ARG A 307 -11.42 9.71 -9.80
C ARG A 307 -10.29 9.92 -10.80
N THR A 308 -9.62 8.86 -11.22
CA THR A 308 -8.51 8.97 -12.17
C THR A 308 -9.09 8.85 -13.59
N PRO A 309 -9.03 9.91 -14.41
CA PRO A 309 -9.55 9.88 -15.79
C PRO A 309 -8.76 8.91 -16.69
#